data_AF-A0A1I7A0D6-F1
#
_entry.id   AF-A0A1I7A0D6-F1
#
_cell.length_a   1.000
_cell.length_b   1.000
_cell.length_c   1.000
_cell.angle_alpha   90.00
_cell.angle_beta   90.00
_cell.angle_gamma   90.00
#
_symmetry.space_group_name_H-M   'P 1'
#
loop_
_entity.id
_entity.type
_entity.pdbx_description
1 polymer ?
#
loop_
_entity_poly.entity_id
_entity_poly.type
_entity_poly.pdbx_seq_one_letter_code
_entity_poly.pdbx_strand_id
1 'polypeptide(L)'
;MFAEAAVFIIELPEGGPARPLPLTPAQDYSVAMIQLPASYQEYLAGKSESFINAIRPVLMQSAADRLHGVRVVFHPHDHQAHLDDSIPYGTVVEDID
;
A
#
# COMPACT_ATOMS: atom_id res chain seq x y z
N MET A 1 -11.15 12.48 38.08
CA MET A 1 -12.15 11.40 38.25
C MET A 1 -12.71 11.15 36.86
N PHE A 2 -12.26 10.10 36.18
CA PHE A 2 -12.84 8.74 36.26
C PHE A 2 -14.33 8.82 35.91
N ALA A 3 -14.71 8.39 34.70
CA ALA A 3 -15.32 7.07 34.43
C ALA A 3 -16.82 7.12 34.79
N GLU A 4 -17.82 6.60 34.08
CA GLU A 4 -18.03 5.54 33.09
C GLU A 4 -19.36 5.90 32.36
N ALA A 5 -19.51 5.66 31.06
CA ALA A 5 -20.18 4.49 30.44
C ALA A 5 -21.65 4.23 30.84
N ALA A 6 -22.54 4.35 29.86
CA ALA A 6 -23.75 3.56 29.57
C ALA A 6 -24.10 3.93 28.11
N VAL A 7 -24.38 3.09 27.08
CA VAL A 7 -25.10 1.80 26.75
C VAL A 7 -26.66 1.66 26.72
N PHE A 8 -27.25 1.58 25.50
CA PHE A 8 -28.55 1.11 24.89
C PHE A 8 -28.11 0.43 23.63
N ILE A 9 -27.34 -0.58 23.96
CA ILE A 9 -27.27 -1.77 23.18
C ILE A 9 -26.96 -1.47 21.69
N ILE A 10 -25.82 -0.83 21.42
CA ILE A 10 -25.10 0.00 22.41
C ILE A 10 -25.67 1.47 22.26
N GLU A 11 -25.94 2.30 23.30
CA GLU A 11 -26.76 3.58 23.24
C GLU A 11 -25.80 4.77 22.95
N LEU A 12 -26.14 6.09 22.77
CA LEU A 12 -27.14 7.05 23.38
C LEU A 12 -27.38 8.31 22.53
N PRO A 13 -28.25 9.23 23.01
CA PRO A 13 -29.45 9.70 22.32
C PRO A 13 -29.20 10.87 21.35
N GLU A 14 -30.15 11.02 20.43
CA GLU A 14 -30.79 12.27 19.99
C GLU A 14 -29.94 13.57 19.98
N GLY A 15 -29.71 14.09 18.77
CA GLY A 15 -29.87 15.52 18.51
C GLY A 15 -28.61 16.35 18.23
N GLY A 16 -28.49 16.86 17.00
CA GLY A 16 -27.61 17.99 16.68
C GLY A 16 -27.35 18.19 15.19
N PRO A 17 -27.73 19.34 14.58
CA PRO A 17 -27.73 19.50 13.13
C PRO A 17 -26.41 20.04 12.54
N ALA A 18 -26.19 19.67 11.28
CA ALA A 18 -25.52 20.44 10.22
C ALA A 18 -23.99 20.66 10.28
N ARG A 19 -23.28 19.89 9.45
CA ARG A 19 -22.20 20.41 8.59
C ARG A 19 -22.35 19.82 7.18
N PRO A 20 -22.41 20.61 6.11
CA PRO A 20 -22.36 20.07 4.75
C PRO A 20 -20.98 19.44 4.53
N LEU A 21 -20.97 18.17 4.11
CA LEU A 21 -19.76 17.44 3.77
C LEU A 21 -19.13 18.07 2.51
N PRO A 22 -17.85 18.50 2.52
CA PRO A 22 -17.09 18.53 1.28
C PRO A 22 -16.86 17.06 0.86
N LEU A 23 -17.51 16.64 -0.22
CA LEU A 23 -17.19 15.39 -0.89
C LEU A 23 -15.79 15.51 -1.51
N THR A 24 -14.75 15.14 -0.77
CA THR A 24 -13.43 14.80 -1.35
C THR A 24 -13.35 13.29 -1.54
N PRO A 25 -13.61 12.76 -2.75
CA PRO A 25 -13.24 11.39 -3.09
C PRO A 25 -11.77 11.36 -3.47
N ALA A 26 -10.89 11.58 -2.50
CA ALA A 26 -9.49 11.25 -2.65
C ALA A 26 -8.98 10.87 -1.28
N GLN A 27 -9.46 9.71 -0.84
CA GLN A 27 -8.66 8.71 -0.16
C GLN A 27 -7.59 9.33 0.74
N ASP A 28 -7.94 9.44 2.01
CA ASP A 28 -6.99 9.27 3.09
C ASP A 28 -6.32 7.90 2.90
N TYR A 29 -5.41 7.80 1.92
CA TYR A 29 -4.35 6.81 1.94
C TYR A 29 -3.41 7.28 3.03
N SER A 30 -3.85 7.12 4.28
CA SER A 30 -2.99 6.76 5.40
C SER A 30 -2.30 5.42 5.09
N VAL A 31 -1.67 5.29 3.91
CA VAL A 31 -0.66 4.27 3.60
C VAL A 31 0.64 4.72 4.27
N ALA A 32 0.53 4.91 5.57
CA ALA A 32 1.65 5.25 6.41
C ALA A 32 2.68 4.11 6.34
N MET A 33 3.86 4.45 5.81
CA MET A 33 5.16 4.13 6.40
C MET A 33 5.77 2.75 6.21
N ILE A 34 5.49 2.01 5.12
CA ILE A 34 6.42 0.93 4.74
C ILE A 34 7.54 1.57 3.92
N GLN A 35 8.60 2.02 4.62
CA GLN A 35 9.84 2.39 3.92
C GLN A 35 10.36 1.16 3.20
N LEU A 36 10.45 1.26 1.88
CA LEU A 36 11.10 0.24 1.07
C LEU A 36 12.57 0.11 1.53
N PRO A 37 13.12 -1.10 1.67
CA PRO A 37 14.54 -1.31 1.93
C PRO A 37 15.39 -0.63 0.84
N ALA A 38 16.64 -0.31 1.19
CA ALA A 38 17.58 0.35 0.30
C ALA A 38 17.71 -0.38 -1.06
N SER A 39 17.74 -1.72 -1.06
CA SER A 39 17.78 -2.51 -2.30
C SER A 39 16.64 -2.22 -3.27
N TYR A 40 15.42 -2.02 -2.77
CA TYR A 40 14.29 -1.67 -3.62
C TYR A 40 14.35 -0.20 -4.05
N GLN A 41 14.81 0.71 -3.19
CA GLN A 41 15.00 2.11 -3.59
C GLN A 41 16.06 2.26 -4.68
N GLU A 42 17.16 1.50 -4.61
CA GLU A 42 18.20 1.47 -5.64
C GLU A 42 17.66 0.93 -6.96
N TYR A 43 16.84 -0.13 -6.93
CA TYR A 43 16.19 -0.64 -8.14
C TYR A 43 15.20 0.36 -8.76
N LEU A 44 14.50 1.13 -7.93
CA LEU A 44 13.60 2.19 -8.38
C LEU A 44 14.36 3.43 -8.86
N ALA A 45 15.62 3.62 -8.45
CA ALA A 45 16.43 4.77 -8.83
C ALA A 45 16.74 4.73 -10.33
N GLY A 46 16.14 5.65 -11.09
CA GLY A 46 16.28 5.71 -12.54
C GLY A 46 15.13 5.05 -13.33
N LYS A 47 14.13 4.48 -12.67
CA LYS A 47 12.89 4.02 -13.31
C LYS A 47 11.89 5.18 -13.46
N SER A 48 10.97 5.06 -14.41
CA SER A 48 9.91 6.06 -14.63
C SER A 48 8.89 6.07 -13.49
N GLU A 49 8.38 7.25 -13.12
CA GLU A 49 7.40 7.39 -12.04
C GLU A 49 6.14 6.52 -12.22
N SER A 50 5.64 6.38 -13.46
CA SER A 50 4.50 5.51 -13.75
C SER A 50 4.78 4.04 -13.42
N PHE A 51 5.98 3.57 -13.75
CA PHE A 51 6.42 2.21 -13.43
C PHE A 51 6.61 2.04 -11.92
N ILE A 52 7.27 3.01 -11.28
CA ILE A 52 7.45 3.03 -9.82
C ILE A 52 6.08 2.94 -9.14
N ASN A 53 5.10 3.76 -9.52
CA ASN A 53 3.76 3.73 -8.94
C ASN A 53 3.02 2.40 -9.18
N ALA A 54 3.26 1.74 -10.31
CA ALA A 54 2.68 0.43 -10.60
C ALA A 54 3.26 -0.68 -9.72
N ILE A 55 4.58 -0.71 -9.51
CA ILE A 55 5.24 -1.79 -8.76
C ILE A 55 5.39 -1.50 -7.27
N ARG A 56 5.29 -0.24 -6.84
CA ARG A 56 5.34 0.20 -5.45
C ARG A 56 4.40 -0.58 -4.52
N PRO A 57 3.10 -0.78 -4.82
CA PRO A 57 2.24 -1.59 -3.95
C PRO A 57 2.75 -3.03 -3.78
N VAL A 58 3.35 -3.62 -4.81
CA VAL A 58 3.90 -4.98 -4.79
C VAL A 58 5.18 -5.05 -3.96
N LEU A 59 6.11 -4.10 -4.16
CA LEU A 59 7.33 -3.98 -3.35
C LEU A 59 7.02 -3.76 -1.87
N MET A 60 5.98 -2.97 -1.57
CA MET A 60 5.50 -2.74 -0.21
C MET A 60 4.93 -4.01 0.40
N GLN A 61 4.18 -4.81 -0.37
CA GLN A 61 3.68 -6.11 0.06
C GLN A 61 4.83 -7.09 0.34
N SER A 62 5.84 -7.13 -0.54
CA SER A 62 7.08 -7.90 -0.33
C SER A 62 7.79 -7.48 0.96
N ALA A 63 7.89 -6.17 1.22
CA ALA A 63 8.53 -5.62 2.42
C ALA A 63 7.70 -5.81 3.71
N ALA A 64 6.38 -5.92 3.59
CA ALA A 64 5.50 -6.26 4.71
C ALA A 64 5.68 -7.73 5.11
N ASP A 65 5.75 -8.60 4.12
CA ASP A 65 5.86 -10.04 4.29
C ASP A 65 7.29 -10.47 4.66
N ARG A 66 8.30 -9.86 4.03
CA ARG A 66 9.74 -10.13 4.20
C ARG A 66 10.16 -11.57 3.90
N LEU A 67 9.34 -12.35 3.21
CA LEU A 67 9.67 -13.73 2.81
C LEU A 67 10.00 -13.79 1.32
N HIS A 68 9.23 -13.10 0.49
CA HIS A 68 9.28 -13.22 -0.97
C HIS A 68 9.85 -11.98 -1.65
N GLY A 69 10.56 -12.16 -2.77
CA GLY A 69 11.00 -11.09 -3.65
C GLY A 69 9.93 -10.67 -4.65
N VAL A 70 10.31 -9.82 -5.60
CA VAL A 70 9.39 -9.28 -6.62
C VAL A 70 9.85 -9.69 -8.01
N ARG A 71 8.93 -10.23 -8.82
CA ARG A 71 9.14 -10.45 -10.24
C ARG A 71 8.36 -9.41 -11.02
N VAL A 72 9.03 -8.75 -11.95
CA VAL A 72 8.42 -7.80 -12.89
C VAL A 72 8.46 -8.41 -14.27
N VAL A 73 7.30 -8.67 -14.85
CA VAL A 73 7.14 -9.18 -16.21
C VAL A 73 6.76 -8.02 -17.13
N PHE A 74 7.61 -7.78 -18.12
CA PHE A 74 7.40 -6.77 -19.16
C PHE A 74 6.61 -7.38 -20.30
N HIS A 75 5.33 -7.02 -20.41
CA HIS A 75 4.52 -7.34 -21.56
C HIS A 75 4.54 -6.17 -22.55
N PRO A 76 4.34 -6.41 -23.86
CA PRO A 76 4.34 -5.35 -24.85
C PRO A 76 3.24 -4.28 -24.64
N HIS A 77 2.21 -4.59 -23.85
CA HIS A 77 1.07 -3.69 -23.57
C HIS A 77 0.95 -3.28 -22.10
N ASP A 78 1.66 -3.95 -21.17
CA ASP A 78 1.49 -3.74 -19.73
C ASP A 78 2.73 -4.19 -18.94
N HIS A 79 2.88 -3.68 -17.71
CA HIS A 79 3.92 -4.11 -16.78
C HIS A 79 3.28 -4.75 -15.57
N GLN A 80 3.53 -6.05 -15.38
CA GLN A 80 2.97 -6.79 -14.27
C GLN A 80 4.05 -7.06 -13.24
N ALA A 81 3.88 -6.55 -12.02
CA ALA A 81 4.70 -6.94 -10.88
C ALA A 81 3.90 -7.87 -9.95
N HIS A 82 4.55 -8.93 -9.48
CA HIS A 82 3.97 -9.83 -8.49
C HIS A 82 5.02 -10.33 -7.50
N LEU A 83 4.56 -10.81 -6.34
CA LEU A 83 5.42 -11.51 -5.40
C LEU A 83 5.76 -12.90 -5.95
N ASP A 84 7.00 -13.32 -5.75
CA ASP A 84 7.48 -14.61 -6.19
C ASP A 84 8.28 -15.25 -5.05
N ASP A 85 7.82 -16.41 -4.58
CA ASP A 85 8.45 -17.16 -3.49
C ASP A 85 9.79 -17.80 -3.89
N SER A 86 10.05 -17.97 -5.19
CA SER A 86 11.34 -18.45 -5.68
C SER A 86 12.41 -17.36 -5.66
N ILE A 87 12.02 -16.09 -5.48
CA ILE A 87 12.93 -14.96 -5.40
C ILE A 87 13.11 -14.61 -3.92
N PRO A 88 14.35 -14.52 -3.42
CA PRO A 88 14.58 -14.10 -2.04
C PRO A 88 14.16 -12.64 -1.83
N TYR A 89 13.61 -12.36 -0.65
CA TYR A 89 13.28 -10.99 -0.24
C TYR A 89 14.43 -10.00 -0.45
N GLY A 90 14.12 -8.81 -0.93
CA GLY A 90 15.10 -7.77 -1.27
C GLY A 90 15.66 -7.88 -2.69
N THR A 91 15.22 -8.88 -3.46
CA THR A 91 15.61 -9.07 -4.86
C THR A 91 14.43 -8.77 -5.78
N VAL A 92 14.72 -8.05 -6.86
CA VAL A 92 13.77 -7.81 -7.95
C VAL A 92 14.32 -8.45 -9.21
N VAL A 93 13.53 -9.31 -9.85
CA VAL A 93 13.88 -9.93 -11.14
C VAL A 93 13.01 -9.35 -12.22
N GLU A 94 13.64 -8.88 -13.29
CA GLU A 94 12.98 -8.40 -14.50
C GLU A 94 12.94 -9.54 -15.51
N ASP A 95 11.75 -9.82 -16.04
CA ASP A 95 11.47 -10.89 -16.98
C ASP A 95 10.72 -10.33 -18.19
N ILE A 96 10.97 -10.88 -19.37
CA ILE A 96 10.34 -10.44 -20.63
C ILE A 96 9.65 -11.65 -21.22
N ASP A 97 8.34 -11.52 -21.49
CA ASP A 97 7.54 -12.52 -22.23
C ASP A 97 7.72 -12.39 -23.75
#